data_AF-A0AAE2BY66-F1
#
_entry.id   AF-A0AAE2BY66-F1
#
_cell.length_a   1.000
_cell.length_b   1.000
_cell.length_c   1.000
_cell.angle_alpha   90.00
_cell.angle_beta   90.00
_cell.angle_gamma   90.00
#
_symmetry.space_group_name_H-M   'P 1'
#
loop_
_entity.id
_entity.type
_entity.pdbx_description
1 polymer ?
#
loop_
_entity_poly.entity_id
_entity_poly.type
_entity_poly.pdbx_seq_one_letter_code
_entity_poly.pdbx_strand_id
1 'polypeptide(L)'
;MRTSPSWPVMVTMSKGFVGLAKGLRKVGAAFPLVVAVLPDVPPEHRRVLVDQGCLLRDIEPVFPPSTGKESPFVRPYFAVNYCKLRLWEFVEYNKMIYMDADIQVFHNIDHLFDLPSGCFYGVADCLCEMYGRPCEQKLRWPEVLGPQPAFYLNGGMFIFEPNLNTYDQLLGALEITPPTPFAEQDFLNMFFRDISKPIPPIYNLLVAMLWRHPQWVDDLDNIKVVHYCVAGSKPWRYSGKEENMDRADIKMLVERWWDIYNDEALDFTTDVRPASESSKLASTLAEAEAEVVVQYISASSAA
;
A
#
# COMPACT_ATOMS: atom_id res chain seq x y z
N MET A 1 -33.08 22.42 2.61
CA MET A 1 -31.73 22.15 2.05
C MET A 1 -30.93 21.43 3.11
N ARG A 2 -30.76 20.10 2.98
CA ARG A 2 -29.94 19.32 3.91
C ARG A 2 -28.52 19.34 3.35
N THR A 3 -27.60 19.96 4.09
CA THR A 3 -26.17 19.85 3.87
C THR A 3 -25.78 18.38 4.00
N SER A 4 -25.31 17.77 2.92
CA SER A 4 -24.69 16.44 2.95
C SER A 4 -23.53 16.46 3.95
N PRO A 5 -23.39 15.46 4.84
CA PRO A 5 -22.21 15.35 5.67
C PRO A 5 -21.00 15.11 4.76
N SER A 6 -20.10 16.08 4.70
CA SER A 6 -18.76 15.90 4.16
C SER A 6 -18.00 14.95 5.09
N TRP A 7 -17.72 13.74 4.61
CA TRP A 7 -16.77 12.85 5.26
C TRP A 7 -15.40 13.52 5.31
N PRO A 8 -14.61 13.37 6.39
CA PRO A 8 -13.27 13.93 6.41
C PRO A 8 -12.45 13.24 5.32
N VAL A 9 -12.01 14.02 4.34
CA VAL A 9 -10.95 13.62 3.40
C VAL A 9 -9.72 13.35 4.26
N MET A 10 -9.43 12.08 4.54
CA MET A 10 -8.17 11.71 5.16
C MET A 10 -7.12 11.65 4.05
N VAL A 11 -6.74 12.82 3.52
CA VAL A 11 -5.48 12.95 2.79
C VAL A 11 -4.39 12.63 3.80
N THR A 12 -3.87 11.40 3.80
CA THR A 12 -2.57 11.14 4.38
C THR A 12 -1.56 11.90 3.53
N MET A 13 -1.36 13.15 3.96
CA MET A 13 -0.24 14.05 3.76
C MET A 13 0.85 13.49 2.85
N SER A 14 1.09 14.17 1.74
CA SER A 14 2.17 13.94 0.75
C SER A 14 3.47 13.37 1.32
N LYS A 15 3.85 13.73 2.55
CA LYS A 15 5.05 13.26 3.24
C LYS A 15 5.23 11.74 3.24
N GLY A 16 4.18 10.95 3.44
CA GLY A 16 4.28 9.49 3.44
C GLY A 16 4.77 8.93 2.10
N PHE A 17 4.11 9.33 1.02
CA PHE A 17 4.50 8.97 -0.33
C PHE A 17 5.88 9.51 -0.73
N VAL A 18 6.23 10.74 -0.33
CA VAL A 18 7.57 11.30 -0.58
C VAL A 18 8.64 10.48 0.16
N GLY A 19 8.42 10.13 1.43
CA GLY A 19 9.33 9.28 2.19
C GLY A 19 9.53 7.90 1.56
N LEU A 20 8.43 7.29 1.09
CA LEU A 20 8.48 6.02 0.37
C LEU A 20 9.25 6.13 -0.96
N ALA A 21 8.98 7.17 -1.77
CA ALA A 21 9.68 7.42 -3.02
C ALA A 21 11.19 7.60 -2.81
N LYS A 22 11.57 8.42 -1.82
CA LYS A 22 12.98 8.59 -1.41
C LYS A 22 13.59 7.29 -0.89
N GLY A 23 12.83 6.49 -0.15
CA GLY A 23 13.25 5.16 0.32
C GLY A 23 13.60 4.21 -0.81
N LEU A 24 12.70 4.06 -1.78
CA LEU A 24 12.92 3.24 -2.97
C LEU A 24 14.15 3.72 -3.77
N ARG A 25 14.31 5.04 -3.91
CA ARG A 25 15.48 5.64 -4.58
C ARG A 25 16.78 5.36 -3.82
N LYS A 26 16.79 5.50 -2.49
CA LYS A 26 17.95 5.23 -1.63
C LYS A 26 18.46 3.81 -1.77
N VAL A 27 17.56 2.85 -1.90
CA VAL A 27 17.91 1.43 -2.03
C VAL A 27 18.15 1.01 -3.49
N GLY A 28 18.13 1.96 -4.44
CA GLY A 28 18.34 1.71 -5.86
C GLY A 28 17.29 0.78 -6.45
N ALA A 29 16.03 0.92 -6.05
CA ALA A 29 14.92 0.17 -6.67
C ALA A 29 14.87 0.44 -8.18
N ALA A 30 14.80 -0.62 -8.97
CA ALA A 30 14.82 -0.52 -10.43
C ALA A 30 13.47 -0.12 -11.03
N PHE A 31 12.37 -0.34 -10.31
CA PHE A 31 11.01 -0.16 -10.79
C PHE A 31 10.39 1.16 -10.31
N PRO A 32 9.55 1.80 -11.13
CA PRO A 32 8.93 3.08 -10.77
C PRO A 32 7.89 2.92 -9.67
N LEU A 33 7.67 3.99 -8.90
CA LEU A 33 6.57 4.07 -7.94
C LEU A 33 5.30 4.58 -8.65
N VAL A 34 4.30 3.71 -8.74
CA VAL A 34 2.96 4.06 -9.21
C VAL A 34 2.08 4.41 -8.02
N VAL A 35 1.41 5.56 -8.07
CA VAL A 35 0.51 6.04 -7.02
C VAL A 35 -0.91 6.08 -7.58
N ALA A 36 -1.80 5.27 -7.01
CA ALA A 36 -3.23 5.33 -7.28
C ALA A 36 -3.85 6.54 -6.57
N VAL A 37 -4.55 7.40 -7.31
CA VAL A 37 -5.04 8.70 -6.84
C VAL A 37 -6.56 8.78 -7.01
N LEU A 38 -7.27 9.14 -5.93
CA LEU A 38 -8.71 9.39 -5.98
C LEU A 38 -9.02 10.80 -6.53
N PRO A 39 -10.25 11.04 -7.04
CA PRO A 39 -10.61 12.33 -7.63
C PRO A 39 -10.59 13.50 -6.65
N ASP A 40 -10.70 13.23 -5.34
CA ASP A 40 -10.72 14.23 -4.28
C ASP A 40 -9.32 14.68 -3.81
N VAL A 41 -8.25 14.06 -4.33
CA VAL A 41 -6.87 14.47 -4.03
C VAL A 41 -6.57 15.82 -4.71
N PRO A 42 -6.23 16.87 -3.95
CA PRO A 42 -6.03 18.19 -4.52
C PRO A 42 -4.86 18.28 -5.52
N PRO A 43 -4.94 19.17 -6.53
CA PRO A 43 -3.90 19.33 -7.55
C PRO A 43 -2.50 19.60 -7.00
N GLU A 44 -2.39 20.35 -5.91
CA GLU A 44 -1.12 20.65 -5.25
C GLU A 44 -0.45 19.40 -4.67
N HIS A 45 -1.23 18.45 -4.15
CA HIS A 45 -0.71 17.18 -3.65
C HIS A 45 -0.30 16.26 -4.80
N ARG A 46 -1.08 16.23 -5.89
CA ARG A 46 -0.72 15.52 -7.13
C ARG A 46 0.61 16.02 -7.68
N ARG A 47 0.79 17.34 -7.74
CA ARG A 47 2.03 17.96 -8.20
C ARG A 47 3.24 17.55 -7.38
N VAL A 48 3.14 17.53 -6.05
CA VAL A 48 4.24 17.08 -5.16
C VAL A 48 4.68 15.64 -5.48
N LEU A 49 3.74 14.75 -5.82
CA LEU A 49 4.06 13.37 -6.18
C LEU A 49 4.77 13.28 -7.54
N VAL A 50 4.29 14.03 -8.54
CA VAL A 50 4.93 14.11 -9.87
C VAL A 50 6.34 14.70 -9.76
N ASP A 51 6.50 15.76 -8.97
CA ASP A 51 7.80 16.40 -8.72
C ASP A 51 8.79 15.44 -8.02
N GLN A 52 8.30 14.36 -7.40
CA GLN A 52 9.10 13.29 -6.80
C GLN A 52 9.28 12.06 -7.70
N GLY A 53 8.88 12.16 -8.98
CA GLY A 53 9.05 11.11 -9.99
C GLY A 53 8.03 9.97 -9.89
N CYS A 54 6.93 10.16 -9.18
CA CYS A 54 5.87 9.15 -9.08
C CYS A 54 5.00 9.15 -10.35
N LEU A 55 4.61 7.96 -10.80
CA LEU A 55 3.63 7.78 -11.87
C LEU A 55 2.22 7.79 -11.27
N LEU A 56 1.39 8.76 -11.64
CA LEU A 56 0.03 8.84 -11.11
C LEU A 56 -0.94 8.04 -11.97
N ARG A 57 -1.81 7.26 -11.31
CA ARG A 57 -2.95 6.57 -11.93
C ARG A 57 -4.22 6.99 -11.22
N ASP A 58 -5.14 7.62 -11.94
CA ASP A 58 -6.45 7.94 -11.39
C ASP A 58 -7.27 6.66 -11.20
N ILE A 59 -7.93 6.56 -10.04
CA ILE A 59 -8.83 5.46 -9.71
C ILE A 59 -10.17 6.00 -9.21
N GLU A 60 -11.23 5.24 -9.46
CA GLU A 60 -12.56 5.56 -8.95
C GLU A 60 -12.77 4.99 -7.55
N PRO A 61 -13.50 5.71 -6.67
CA PRO A 61 -13.87 5.19 -5.36
C PRO A 61 -14.55 3.82 -5.43
N VAL A 62 -14.27 2.96 -4.45
CA VAL A 62 -14.96 1.68 -4.25
C VAL A 62 -15.59 1.71 -2.87
N PHE A 63 -16.90 1.44 -2.83
CA PHE A 63 -17.66 1.43 -1.58
C PHE A 63 -18.17 0.03 -1.29
N PRO A 64 -17.94 -0.51 -0.08
CA PRO A 64 -18.55 -1.76 0.32
C PRO A 64 -20.07 -1.58 0.51
N PRO A 65 -20.85 -2.68 0.52
CA PRO A 65 -22.30 -2.62 0.75
C PRO A 65 -22.65 -1.87 2.04
N SER A 66 -23.62 -0.96 1.97
CA SER A 66 -24.09 -0.22 3.15
C SER A 66 -24.86 -1.15 4.10
N THR A 67 -24.48 -1.18 5.37
CA THR A 67 -25.14 -1.98 6.40
C THR A 67 -26.25 -1.24 7.15
N GLY A 68 -26.50 0.04 6.84
CA GLY A 68 -27.53 0.85 7.49
C GLY A 68 -27.32 1.11 8.99
N LYS A 69 -26.15 0.78 9.55
CA LYS A 69 -25.77 0.95 10.98
C LYS A 69 -24.61 1.94 11.15
N GLU A 70 -24.20 2.19 12.40
CA GLU A 70 -22.91 2.84 12.71
C GLU A 70 -21.74 2.17 11.97
N SER A 71 -20.64 2.90 11.77
CA SER A 71 -19.47 2.44 10.99
C SER A 71 -19.02 1.02 11.40
N PRO A 72 -19.09 0.01 10.52
CA PRO A 72 -18.73 -1.37 10.85
C PRO A 72 -17.20 -1.58 11.00
N PHE A 73 -16.42 -0.56 10.68
CA PHE A 73 -14.95 -0.59 10.68
C PHE A 73 -14.36 -0.19 12.03
N VAL A 74 -13.24 -0.81 12.41
CA VAL A 74 -12.45 -0.38 13.59
C VAL A 74 -12.04 1.09 13.46
N ARG A 75 -11.87 1.58 12.23
CA ARG A 75 -11.58 2.99 11.94
C ARG A 75 -12.46 3.47 10.79
N PRO A 76 -13.16 4.62 10.92
CA PRO A 76 -14.08 5.11 9.90
C PRO A 76 -13.46 5.27 8.50
N TYR A 77 -12.16 5.57 8.42
CA TYR A 77 -11.46 5.75 7.14
C TYR A 77 -11.13 4.44 6.42
N PHE A 78 -11.25 3.27 7.07
CA PHE A 78 -10.96 1.98 6.42
C PHE A 78 -11.90 1.68 5.25
N ALA A 79 -13.06 2.36 5.16
CA ALA A 79 -13.90 2.29 3.97
C ALA A 79 -13.13 2.65 2.69
N VAL A 80 -12.22 3.63 2.76
CA VAL A 80 -11.41 4.06 1.62
C VAL A 80 -10.44 2.97 1.16
N ASN A 81 -10.06 2.05 2.05
CA ASN A 81 -9.11 1.01 1.69
C ASN A 81 -9.68 0.00 0.68
N TYR A 82 -11.01 -0.12 0.53
CA TYR A 82 -11.59 -0.92 -0.56
C TYR A 82 -11.21 -0.39 -1.95
N CYS A 83 -10.77 0.87 -2.06
CA CYS A 83 -10.22 1.41 -3.30
C CYS A 83 -8.93 0.67 -3.74
N LYS A 84 -8.25 -0.08 -2.86
CA LYS A 84 -7.13 -0.96 -3.23
C LYS A 84 -7.54 -2.04 -4.25
N LEU A 85 -8.83 -2.40 -4.34
CA LEU A 85 -9.29 -3.37 -5.35
C LEU A 85 -9.10 -2.87 -6.78
N ARG A 86 -9.07 -1.55 -6.99
CA ARG A 86 -8.81 -0.91 -8.30
C ARG A 86 -7.44 -1.25 -8.85
N LEU A 87 -6.49 -1.67 -8.01
CA LEU A 87 -5.13 -1.99 -8.43
C LEU A 87 -5.07 -3.20 -9.36
N TRP A 88 -6.09 -4.09 -9.36
CA TRP A 88 -6.16 -5.18 -10.32
C TRP A 88 -6.52 -4.72 -11.74
N GLU A 89 -6.95 -3.47 -11.94
CA GLU A 89 -7.18 -2.87 -13.27
C GLU A 89 -5.87 -2.46 -13.97
N PHE A 90 -4.73 -2.41 -13.25
CA PHE A 90 -3.45 -1.94 -13.78
C PHE A 90 -2.73 -3.01 -14.61
N VAL A 91 -3.43 -3.51 -15.64
CA VAL A 91 -3.00 -4.64 -16.49
C VAL A 91 -1.86 -4.29 -17.45
N GLU A 92 -1.37 -3.05 -17.44
CA GLU A 92 -0.08 -2.72 -18.06
C GLU A 92 1.12 -3.30 -17.28
N TYR A 93 0.91 -3.76 -16.03
CA TYR A 93 1.94 -4.40 -15.21
C TYR A 93 1.64 -5.89 -15.03
N ASN A 94 2.66 -6.73 -15.20
CA ASN A 94 2.52 -8.18 -15.00
C ASN A 94 2.48 -8.60 -13.53
N LYS A 95 3.12 -7.82 -12.65
CA LYS A 95 3.22 -8.07 -11.21
C LYS A 95 3.49 -6.77 -10.48
N MET A 96 2.89 -6.61 -9.31
CA MET A 96 2.99 -5.39 -8.51
C MET A 96 3.22 -5.73 -7.04
N ILE A 97 3.97 -4.86 -6.35
CA ILE A 97 4.11 -4.85 -4.90
C ILE A 97 3.31 -3.65 -4.38
N TYR A 98 2.18 -3.91 -3.74
CA TYR A 98 1.44 -2.87 -3.05
C TYR A 98 2.15 -2.49 -1.75
N MET A 99 2.17 -1.19 -1.42
CA MET A 99 2.68 -0.65 -0.16
C MET A 99 1.80 0.53 0.30
N ASP A 100 1.33 0.50 1.54
CA ASP A 100 0.68 1.64 2.19
C ASP A 100 1.64 2.85 2.27
N ALA A 101 1.10 4.07 2.29
CA ALA A 101 1.91 5.30 2.37
C ALA A 101 2.64 5.50 3.72
N ASP A 102 2.36 4.67 4.73
CA ASP A 102 3.07 4.61 6.01
C ASP A 102 4.05 3.44 6.09
N ILE A 103 4.55 2.99 4.94
CA ILE A 103 5.67 2.07 4.80
C ILE A 103 6.96 2.82 4.46
N GLN A 104 8.08 2.30 4.96
CA GLN A 104 9.42 2.71 4.56
C GLN A 104 10.27 1.52 4.15
N VAL A 105 11.01 1.68 3.06
CA VAL A 105 11.96 0.70 2.52
C VAL A 105 13.39 1.10 2.93
N PHE A 106 14.11 0.16 3.53
CA PHE A 106 15.49 0.33 4.01
C PHE A 106 16.51 -0.49 3.23
N HIS A 107 16.06 -1.56 2.54
CA HIS A 107 16.89 -2.38 1.66
C HIS A 107 16.14 -2.70 0.37
N ASN A 108 16.87 -2.99 -0.71
CA ASN A 108 16.25 -3.36 -1.99
C ASN A 108 15.43 -4.67 -1.83
N ILE A 109 14.25 -4.67 -2.46
CA ILE A 109 13.26 -5.76 -2.44
C ILE A 109 12.82 -6.19 -3.85
N ASP A 110 13.54 -5.80 -4.90
CA ASP A 110 13.18 -6.04 -6.30
C ASP A 110 13.12 -7.55 -6.62
N HIS A 111 13.93 -8.37 -5.93
CA HIS A 111 13.88 -9.83 -6.07
C HIS A 111 12.54 -10.46 -5.66
N LEU A 112 11.65 -9.72 -4.98
CA LEU A 112 10.28 -10.18 -4.73
C LEU A 112 9.45 -10.28 -6.02
N PHE A 113 9.83 -9.58 -7.09
CA PHE A 113 9.18 -9.74 -8.40
C PHE A 113 9.45 -11.11 -9.03
N ASP A 114 10.51 -11.81 -8.60
CA ASP A 114 10.88 -13.16 -9.06
C ASP A 114 10.08 -14.28 -8.36
N LEU A 115 9.24 -13.95 -7.37
CA LEU A 115 8.38 -14.93 -6.71
C LEU A 115 7.46 -15.61 -7.73
N PRO A 116 7.15 -16.92 -7.59
CA PRO A 116 6.28 -17.63 -8.53
C PRO A 116 4.92 -16.95 -8.76
N SER A 117 4.45 -16.95 -10.01
CA SER A 117 3.13 -16.44 -10.39
C SER A 117 1.97 -17.27 -9.82
N GLY A 118 0.75 -16.71 -9.89
CA GLY A 118 -0.49 -17.36 -9.48
C GLY A 118 -0.71 -17.41 -7.97
N CYS A 119 -0.01 -16.58 -7.20
CA CYS A 119 -0.08 -16.55 -5.74
C CYS A 119 -0.32 -15.12 -5.25
N PHE A 120 -0.99 -14.99 -4.11
CA PHE A 120 -1.15 -13.73 -3.39
C PHE A 120 -0.18 -13.71 -2.20
N TYR A 121 0.89 -12.93 -2.28
CA TYR A 121 1.92 -12.92 -1.25
C TYR A 121 1.74 -11.77 -0.28
N GLY A 122 2.05 -11.98 0.99
CA GLY A 122 2.08 -10.92 1.99
C GLY A 122 2.75 -11.39 3.27
N VAL A 123 2.90 -10.50 4.24
CA VAL A 123 3.41 -10.86 5.56
C VAL A 123 2.25 -11.13 6.49
N ALA A 124 2.33 -12.18 7.31
CA ALA A 124 1.32 -12.45 8.32
C ALA A 124 1.22 -11.27 9.31
N ASP A 125 -0.01 -10.84 9.62
CA ASP A 125 -0.30 -9.72 10.52
C ASP A 125 0.26 -9.96 11.94
N CYS A 126 0.34 -11.23 12.33
CA CYS A 126 0.87 -11.64 13.61
C CYS A 126 1.93 -12.74 13.44
N LEU A 127 3.13 -12.49 13.95
CA LEU A 127 4.28 -13.40 13.85
C LEU A 127 4.04 -14.79 14.45
N CYS A 128 3.08 -14.92 15.37
CA CYS A 128 2.70 -16.22 15.91
C CYS A 128 2.20 -17.19 14.85
N GLU A 129 1.67 -16.72 13.72
CA GLU A 129 1.27 -17.58 12.59
C GLU A 129 2.46 -18.22 11.87
N MET A 130 3.63 -17.60 11.95
CA MET A 130 4.84 -18.07 11.29
C MET A 130 5.70 -18.94 12.21
N TYR A 131 5.75 -18.62 13.51
CA TYR A 131 6.81 -19.13 14.39
C TYR A 131 6.32 -19.83 15.66
N GLY A 132 5.02 -19.80 15.98
CA GLY A 132 4.60 -20.24 17.30
C GLY A 132 3.12 -20.58 17.45
N ARG A 133 2.69 -20.59 18.71
CA ARG A 133 1.27 -20.77 19.05
C ARG A 133 0.54 -19.43 18.94
N PRO A 134 -0.72 -19.43 18.49
CA PRO A 134 -1.55 -18.21 18.47
C PRO A 134 -1.53 -17.49 19.82
N CYS A 135 -1.27 -16.17 19.79
CA CYS A 135 -1.30 -15.32 20.97
C CYS A 135 -2.70 -14.69 21.16
N GLU A 136 -2.99 -14.16 22.36
CA GLU A 136 -4.27 -13.49 22.65
C GLU A 136 -4.48 -12.20 21.85
N GLN A 137 -3.39 -11.61 21.35
CA GLN A 137 -3.39 -10.38 20.55
C GLN A 137 -3.60 -10.64 19.06
N LYS A 138 -3.62 -11.92 18.64
CA LYS A 138 -3.92 -12.30 17.25
C LYS A 138 -5.35 -11.86 16.92
N LEU A 139 -5.51 -11.22 15.77
CA LEU A 139 -6.83 -10.82 15.28
C LEU A 139 -7.72 -12.05 15.07
N ARG A 140 -8.96 -11.95 15.54
CA ARG A 140 -9.95 -13.03 15.41
C ARG A 140 -10.54 -12.98 14.02
N TRP A 141 -10.51 -14.13 13.34
CA TRP A 141 -11.12 -14.27 12.03
C TRP A 141 -12.64 -14.04 12.11
N PRO A 142 -13.22 -13.15 11.28
CA PRO A 142 -14.67 -12.98 11.24
C PRO A 142 -15.34 -14.23 10.63
N GLU A 143 -16.00 -15.05 11.45
CA GLU A 143 -16.66 -16.29 11.00
C GLU A 143 -17.66 -16.08 9.86
N VAL A 144 -18.23 -14.88 9.75
CA VAL A 144 -19.12 -14.48 8.66
C VAL A 144 -18.47 -14.55 7.28
N LEU A 145 -17.14 -14.48 7.20
CA LEU A 145 -16.36 -14.60 5.97
C LEU A 145 -16.04 -16.06 5.60
N GLY A 146 -16.56 -17.02 6.36
CA GLY A 146 -16.37 -18.45 6.10
C GLY A 146 -15.07 -19.01 6.71
N PRO A 147 -14.47 -20.04 6.10
CA PRO A 147 -13.29 -20.71 6.65
C PRO A 147 -12.11 -19.74 6.82
N GLN A 148 -11.42 -19.86 7.95
CA GLN A 148 -10.22 -19.08 8.22
C GLN A 148 -9.08 -19.48 7.25
N PRO A 149 -8.38 -18.51 6.64
CA PRO A 149 -7.23 -18.80 5.79
C PRO A 149 -6.07 -19.40 6.61
N ALA A 150 -5.15 -20.10 5.94
CA ALA A 150 -3.97 -20.66 6.58
C ALA A 150 -3.08 -19.57 7.23
N PHE A 151 -3.00 -18.42 6.57
CA PHE A 151 -2.32 -17.23 7.05
C PHE A 151 -3.25 -16.02 6.92
N TYR A 152 -3.28 -15.18 7.95
CA TYR A 152 -3.93 -13.89 7.94
C TYR A 152 -2.90 -12.80 7.63
N LEU A 153 -2.83 -12.42 6.36
CA LEU A 153 -1.87 -11.47 5.82
C LEU A 153 -2.25 -10.03 6.16
N ASN A 154 -1.27 -9.19 6.46
CA ASN A 154 -1.45 -7.77 6.63
C ASN A 154 -1.76 -7.08 5.28
N GLY A 155 -2.76 -6.21 5.25
CA GLY A 155 -3.24 -5.53 4.04
C GLY A 155 -2.41 -4.31 3.62
N GLY A 156 -1.34 -3.98 4.35
CA GLY A 156 -0.47 -2.85 4.06
C GLY A 156 0.61 -3.14 3.02
N MET A 157 0.99 -4.40 2.84
CA MET A 157 1.90 -4.80 1.76
C MET A 157 1.57 -6.20 1.24
N PHE A 158 1.43 -6.32 -0.07
CA PHE A 158 1.20 -7.59 -0.73
C PHE A 158 1.75 -7.58 -2.16
N ILE A 159 2.14 -8.76 -2.67
CA ILE A 159 2.51 -8.97 -4.08
C ILE A 159 1.37 -9.69 -4.79
N PHE A 160 0.98 -9.16 -5.93
CA PHE A 160 -0.15 -9.66 -6.73
C PHE A 160 0.09 -9.43 -8.23
N GLU A 161 -0.76 -10.06 -9.05
CA GLU A 161 -0.75 -9.92 -10.50
C GLU A 161 -2.06 -9.22 -10.92
N PRO A 162 -2.00 -8.00 -11.49
CA PRO A 162 -3.17 -7.33 -12.03
C PRO A 162 -3.87 -8.19 -13.09
N ASN A 163 -5.20 -8.24 -13.04
CA ASN A 163 -6.00 -9.07 -13.93
C ASN A 163 -7.45 -8.61 -13.93
N LEU A 164 -8.01 -8.24 -15.09
CA LEU A 164 -9.39 -7.75 -15.19
C LEU A 164 -10.43 -8.78 -14.74
N ASN A 165 -10.22 -10.07 -15.02
CA ASN A 165 -11.16 -11.09 -14.55
C ASN A 165 -11.09 -11.25 -13.02
N THR A 166 -9.92 -11.18 -12.41
CA THR A 166 -9.79 -11.17 -10.94
C THR A 166 -10.42 -9.90 -10.35
N TYR A 167 -10.23 -8.74 -10.99
CA TYR A 167 -10.86 -7.49 -10.60
C TYR A 167 -12.40 -7.58 -10.61
N ASP A 168 -13.00 -8.08 -11.69
CA ASP A 168 -14.45 -8.26 -11.78
C ASP A 168 -14.98 -9.20 -10.69
N GLN A 169 -14.23 -10.28 -10.42
CA GLN A 169 -14.55 -11.22 -9.33
C GLN A 169 -14.42 -10.57 -7.95
N LEU A 170 -13.41 -9.72 -7.73
CA LEU A 170 -13.24 -8.97 -6.47
C LEU A 170 -14.44 -8.04 -6.24
N LEU A 171 -14.87 -7.29 -7.24
CA LEU A 171 -16.03 -6.41 -7.09
C LEU A 171 -17.34 -7.19 -6.91
N GLY A 172 -17.57 -8.25 -7.69
CA GLY A 172 -18.73 -9.11 -7.51
C GLY A 172 -18.79 -9.79 -6.13
N ALA A 173 -17.64 -10.20 -5.60
CA ALA A 173 -17.55 -10.74 -4.24
C ALA A 173 -17.81 -9.64 -3.19
N LEU A 174 -17.30 -8.43 -3.40
CA LEU A 174 -17.50 -7.31 -2.48
C LEU A 174 -18.98 -6.97 -2.29
N GLU A 175 -19.78 -6.99 -3.37
CA GLU A 175 -21.22 -6.67 -3.33
C GLU A 175 -22.02 -7.54 -2.36
N ILE A 176 -21.60 -8.79 -2.17
CA ILE A 176 -22.30 -9.77 -1.32
C ILE A 176 -21.57 -10.04 0.00
N THR A 177 -20.38 -9.46 0.20
CA THR A 177 -19.59 -9.66 1.41
C THR A 177 -19.92 -8.60 2.45
N PRO A 178 -20.35 -8.99 3.67
CA PRO A 178 -20.62 -8.01 4.72
C PRO A 178 -19.33 -7.29 5.13
N PRO A 179 -19.37 -5.97 5.34
CA PRO A 179 -18.22 -5.23 5.84
C PRO A 179 -17.79 -5.75 7.22
N THR A 180 -16.48 -5.92 7.40
CA THR A 180 -15.87 -6.38 8.66
C THR A 180 -14.95 -5.32 9.26
N PRO A 181 -14.53 -5.49 10.53
CA PRO A 181 -13.79 -4.46 11.25
C PRO A 181 -12.45 -4.06 10.60
N PHE A 182 -11.73 -4.99 9.94
CA PHE A 182 -10.46 -4.71 9.24
C PHE A 182 -10.65 -4.53 7.72
N ALA A 183 -11.88 -4.28 7.28
CA ALA A 183 -12.23 -3.85 5.93
C ALA A 183 -11.61 -4.72 4.82
N GLU A 184 -10.79 -4.11 3.97
CA GLU A 184 -10.19 -4.75 2.81
C GLU A 184 -9.19 -5.84 3.21
N GLN A 185 -8.54 -5.73 4.37
CA GLN A 185 -7.59 -6.76 4.83
C GLN A 185 -8.32 -8.09 5.06
N ASP A 186 -9.44 -8.07 5.77
CA ASP A 186 -10.28 -9.25 5.97
C ASP A 186 -10.80 -9.78 4.63
N PHE A 187 -11.27 -8.88 3.76
CA PHE A 187 -11.82 -9.21 2.45
C PHE A 187 -10.79 -9.88 1.53
N LEU A 188 -9.57 -9.34 1.43
CA LEU A 188 -8.50 -9.91 0.61
C LEU A 188 -8.07 -11.28 1.15
N ASN A 189 -7.99 -11.43 2.48
CA ASN A 189 -7.69 -12.71 3.10
C ASN A 189 -8.78 -13.76 2.85
N MET A 190 -10.05 -13.35 2.81
CA MET A 190 -11.16 -14.23 2.44
C MET A 190 -11.08 -14.64 0.98
N PHE A 191 -10.87 -13.66 0.08
CA PHE A 191 -10.90 -13.86 -1.37
C PHE A 191 -9.72 -14.68 -1.87
N PHE A 192 -8.51 -14.39 -1.39
CA PHE A 192 -7.27 -15.04 -1.83
C PHE A 192 -6.83 -16.21 -0.95
N ARG A 193 -7.67 -16.68 -0.02
CA ARG A 193 -7.31 -17.71 0.97
C ARG A 193 -6.59 -18.93 0.36
N ASP A 194 -7.05 -19.40 -0.79
CA ASP A 194 -6.60 -20.65 -1.43
C ASP A 194 -5.28 -20.49 -2.20
N ILE A 195 -4.85 -19.26 -2.46
CA ILE A 195 -3.59 -18.94 -3.16
C ILE A 195 -2.65 -18.07 -2.34
N SER A 196 -3.00 -17.79 -1.08
CA SER A 196 -2.24 -16.95 -0.17
C SER A 196 -0.94 -17.63 0.25
N LYS A 197 0.18 -16.88 0.23
CA LYS A 197 1.49 -17.37 0.66
C LYS A 197 2.20 -16.33 1.52
N PRO A 198 2.66 -16.70 2.73
CA PRO A 198 3.39 -15.75 3.56
C PRO A 198 4.80 -15.54 3.01
N ILE A 199 5.31 -14.32 3.15
CA ILE A 199 6.74 -13.99 2.98
C ILE A 199 7.35 -13.63 4.34
N PRO A 200 8.68 -13.67 4.48
CA PRO A 200 9.34 -13.35 5.75
C PRO A 200 8.96 -11.96 6.30
N PRO A 201 8.81 -11.80 7.62
CA PRO A 201 8.40 -10.53 8.24
C PRO A 201 9.32 -9.35 7.98
N ILE A 202 10.58 -9.61 7.61
CA ILE A 202 11.54 -8.56 7.26
C ILE A 202 11.09 -7.71 6.06
N TYR A 203 10.15 -8.21 5.25
CA TYR A 203 9.58 -7.51 4.09
C TYR A 203 8.36 -6.65 4.41
N ASN A 204 7.81 -6.73 5.62
CA ASN A 204 6.76 -5.83 6.11
C ASN A 204 6.69 -5.96 7.64
N LEU A 205 7.68 -5.39 8.35
CA LEU A 205 7.67 -5.42 9.81
C LEU A 205 6.66 -4.40 10.33
N LEU A 206 5.49 -4.90 10.77
CA LEU A 206 4.54 -4.09 11.52
C LEU A 206 5.21 -3.67 12.83
N VAL A 207 5.32 -2.36 13.09
CA VAL A 207 5.99 -1.84 14.30
C VAL A 207 5.42 -2.42 15.60
N ALA A 208 4.15 -2.85 15.59
CA ALA A 208 3.52 -3.55 16.72
C ALA A 208 4.25 -4.81 17.16
N MET A 209 4.96 -5.49 16.26
CA MET A 209 5.67 -6.72 16.59
C MET A 209 6.84 -6.47 17.54
N LEU A 210 7.35 -5.24 17.64
CA LEU A 210 8.45 -4.87 18.55
C LEU A 210 8.11 -5.05 20.04
N TRP A 211 6.83 -4.94 20.40
CA TRP A 211 6.39 -5.14 21.79
C TRP A 211 5.45 -6.33 21.95
N ARG A 212 4.68 -6.69 20.90
CA ARG A 212 3.85 -7.90 20.94
C ARG A 212 4.70 -9.16 20.90
N HIS A 213 5.75 -9.16 20.09
CA HIS A 213 6.57 -10.33 19.77
C HIS A 213 8.07 -10.01 19.63
N PRO A 214 8.69 -9.37 20.63
CA PRO A 214 10.10 -8.97 20.57
C PRO A 214 11.05 -10.14 20.34
N GLN A 215 10.70 -11.35 20.80
CA GLN A 215 11.51 -12.55 20.68
C GLN A 215 11.67 -13.08 19.25
N TRP A 216 10.95 -12.50 18.28
CA TRP A 216 11.04 -12.83 16.86
C TRP A 216 11.51 -11.63 16.03
N VAL A 217 11.91 -10.53 16.70
CA VAL A 217 12.43 -9.33 16.07
C VAL A 217 13.83 -9.09 16.63
N ASP A 218 14.81 -9.78 16.06
CA ASP A 218 16.16 -9.82 16.61
C ASP A 218 17.00 -8.61 16.18
N ASP A 219 17.14 -8.40 14.87
CA ASP A 219 18.03 -7.38 14.30
C ASP A 219 17.28 -6.44 13.36
N LEU A 220 17.12 -5.19 13.81
CA LEU A 220 16.47 -4.12 13.06
C LEU A 220 17.27 -3.67 11.83
N ASP A 221 18.57 -3.94 11.77
CA ASP A 221 19.41 -3.61 10.62
C ASP A 221 19.18 -4.58 9.45
N ASN A 222 18.67 -5.79 9.73
CA ASN A 222 18.27 -6.77 8.71
C ASN A 222 16.82 -6.58 8.21
N ILE A 223 16.05 -5.68 8.83
CA ILE A 223 14.67 -5.39 8.39
C ILE A 223 14.70 -4.58 7.11
N LYS A 224 14.09 -5.12 6.06
CA LYS A 224 14.05 -4.49 4.73
C LYS A 224 12.97 -3.44 4.61
N VAL A 225 11.83 -3.65 5.27
CA VAL A 225 10.65 -2.80 5.18
C VAL A 225 9.98 -2.70 6.54
N VAL A 226 9.61 -1.49 6.94
CA VAL A 226 8.91 -1.20 8.20
C VAL A 226 7.57 -0.56 7.90
N HIS A 227 6.52 -1.00 8.59
CA HIS A 227 5.17 -0.48 8.48
C HIS A 227 4.71 0.19 9.77
N TYR A 228 4.54 1.52 9.70
CA TYR A 228 4.17 2.38 10.81
C TYR A 228 2.64 2.39 11.02
N CYS A 229 2.06 1.20 11.17
CA CYS A 229 0.62 0.92 11.09
C CYS A 229 -0.20 1.09 12.38
N VAL A 230 0.38 1.62 13.46
CA VAL A 230 -0.34 1.86 14.72
C VAL A 230 -0.62 3.35 14.94
N ALA A 231 -1.51 3.65 15.89
CA ALA A 231 -1.71 5.04 16.31
C ALA A 231 -0.42 5.60 16.92
N GLY A 232 -0.04 6.82 16.54
CA GLY A 232 1.19 7.47 17.02
C GLY A 232 2.46 7.10 16.25
N SER A 233 2.53 5.97 15.54
CA SER A 233 3.79 5.54 14.89
C SER A 233 4.11 6.27 13.60
N LYS A 234 3.15 6.95 12.97
CA LYS A 234 3.37 7.65 11.68
C LYS A 234 4.46 8.71 11.86
N PRO A 235 5.62 8.63 11.17
CA PRO A 235 6.78 9.49 11.44
C PRO A 235 6.47 10.99 11.38
N TRP A 236 5.62 11.42 10.45
CA TRP A 236 5.20 12.82 10.28
C TRP A 236 4.15 13.31 11.29
N ARG A 237 3.65 12.44 12.18
CA ARG A 237 2.76 12.78 13.31
C ARG A 237 3.31 12.28 14.65
N TYR A 238 4.55 11.81 14.66
CA TYR A 238 5.13 11.16 15.81
C TYR A 238 5.30 12.15 16.96
N SER A 239 4.75 11.81 18.12
CA SER A 239 4.83 12.64 19.34
C SER A 239 5.59 11.96 20.48
N GLY A 240 5.77 10.63 20.39
CA GLY A 240 6.33 9.80 21.46
C GLY A 240 5.44 9.63 22.69
N LYS A 241 4.17 10.09 22.66
CA LYS A 241 3.25 10.09 23.81
C LYS A 241 2.26 8.93 23.79
N GLU A 242 1.94 8.40 22.62
CA GLU A 242 1.04 7.27 22.47
C GLU A 242 1.66 5.98 23.03
N GLU A 243 0.82 4.98 23.29
CA GLU A 243 1.24 3.71 23.88
C GLU A 243 2.38 3.06 23.07
N ASN A 244 3.44 2.63 23.76
CA ASN A 244 4.66 2.05 23.17
C ASN A 244 5.48 2.98 22.27
N MET A 245 5.10 4.26 22.11
CA MET A 245 5.84 5.19 21.25
C MET A 245 7.05 5.82 21.94
N ASP A 246 7.23 5.66 23.26
CA ASP A 246 8.40 6.17 23.96
C ASP A 246 9.62 5.25 23.90
N ARG A 247 9.46 4.05 23.32
CA ARG A 247 10.51 3.03 23.18
C ARG A 247 11.68 3.50 22.33
N ALA A 248 12.87 3.01 22.66
CA ALA A 248 14.11 3.37 21.97
C ALA A 248 14.13 2.88 20.51
N ASP A 249 13.63 1.67 20.25
CA ASP A 249 13.53 1.10 18.90
C ASP A 249 12.59 1.90 17.99
N ILE A 250 11.43 2.32 18.50
CA ILE A 250 10.49 3.17 17.75
C ILE A 250 11.11 4.54 17.44
N LYS A 251 11.74 5.20 18.43
CA LYS A 251 12.44 6.48 18.22
C LYS A 251 13.49 6.37 17.12
N MET A 252 14.32 5.32 17.17
CA MET A 252 15.33 5.05 16.16
C MET A 252 14.71 4.84 14.77
N LEU A 253 13.64 4.07 14.64
CA LEU A 253 12.98 3.86 13.34
C LEU A 253 12.39 5.17 12.78
N VAL A 254 11.77 5.99 13.62
CA VAL A 254 11.25 7.32 13.22
C VAL A 254 12.39 8.25 12.80
N GLU A 255 13.52 8.25 13.50
CA GLU A 255 14.72 9.00 13.11
C GLU A 255 15.24 8.53 11.74
N ARG A 256 15.39 7.23 11.53
CA ARG A 256 15.80 6.65 10.22
C ARG A 256 14.85 7.04 9.09
N TRP A 257 13.55 7.16 9.37
CA TRP A 257 12.58 7.64 8.39
C TRP A 257 12.84 9.10 8.01
N TRP A 258 13.05 9.96 9.00
CA TRP A 258 13.35 11.38 8.78
C TRP A 258 14.69 11.60 8.11
N ASP A 259 15.69 10.77 8.38
CA ASP A 259 16.98 10.81 7.68
C ASP A 259 16.79 10.62 6.17
N ILE A 260 15.93 9.68 5.77
CA ILE A 260 15.60 9.45 4.35
C ILE A 260 14.77 10.62 3.79
N TYR A 261 13.75 11.05 4.53
CA TYR A 261 12.85 12.10 4.06
C TYR A 261 13.57 13.44 3.84
N ASN A 262 14.46 13.82 4.76
CA ASN A 262 15.19 15.08 4.75
C ASN A 262 16.44 15.07 3.85
N ASP A 263 16.85 13.91 3.33
CA ASP A 263 17.98 13.82 2.41
C ASP A 263 17.58 14.41 1.05
N GLU A 264 18.10 15.59 0.74
CA GLU A 264 17.89 16.30 -0.52
C GLU A 264 18.57 15.61 -1.71
N ALA A 265 19.64 14.83 -1.47
CA ALA A 265 20.28 14.05 -2.53
C ALA A 265 19.37 12.92 -3.05
N LEU A 266 18.33 12.58 -2.27
CA LEU A 266 17.28 11.66 -2.68
C LEU A 266 16.10 12.37 -3.35
N ASP A 267 16.09 13.69 -3.56
CA ASP A 267 15.03 14.31 -4.35
C ASP A 267 15.12 13.89 -5.83
N PHE A 268 13.96 13.82 -6.48
CA PHE A 268 13.92 13.47 -7.89
C PHE A 268 14.50 14.62 -8.72
N THR A 269 15.50 14.31 -9.55
CA THR A 269 16.10 15.26 -10.49
C THR A 269 15.89 14.74 -11.90
N THR A 270 15.53 15.64 -12.81
CA THR A 270 15.35 15.32 -14.24
C THR A 270 16.68 15.23 -15.00
N ASP A 271 17.81 15.53 -14.35
CA ASP A 271 19.15 15.49 -14.95
C ASP A 271 19.71 14.06 -14.99
N VAL A 272 19.29 13.30 -15.98
CA VAL A 272 19.90 12.00 -16.30
C VAL A 272 21.16 12.25 -17.14
N ARG A 273 22.34 12.08 -16.52
CA ARG A 273 23.56 11.72 -17.27
C ARG A 273 23.34 10.34 -17.92
N PRO A 274 23.72 10.13 -19.19
CA PRO A 274 23.42 8.89 -19.88
C PRO A 274 24.22 7.73 -19.26
N ALA A 275 23.52 6.78 -18.64
CA ALA A 275 24.10 5.52 -18.17
C ALA A 275 23.39 4.34 -18.84
N SER A 276 24.15 3.68 -19.73
CA SER A 276 24.00 2.36 -20.36
C SER A 276 22.66 1.92 -20.96
N GLU A 277 22.75 0.99 -21.92
CA GLU A 277 21.70 0.63 -22.89
C GLU A 277 20.36 0.12 -22.31
N SER A 278 20.29 -0.14 -21.01
CA SER A 278 19.04 -0.45 -20.29
C SER A 278 18.08 0.73 -20.17
N SER A 279 18.56 1.99 -20.24
CA SER A 279 17.70 3.19 -20.20
C SER A 279 17.01 3.51 -21.54
N LYS A 280 17.49 2.93 -22.65
CA LYS A 280 16.88 3.14 -23.97
C LYS A 280 15.51 2.50 -24.07
N LEU A 281 15.27 1.38 -23.38
CA LEU A 281 13.98 0.69 -23.41
C LEU A 281 12.89 1.48 -22.65
N ALA A 282 13.24 2.05 -21.49
CA ALA A 282 12.33 2.87 -20.67
C ALA A 282 11.99 4.22 -21.32
N SER A 283 12.96 4.85 -22.00
CA SER A 283 12.71 6.10 -22.74
C SER A 283 11.85 5.87 -23.99
N THR A 284 12.06 4.77 -24.73
CA THR A 284 11.18 4.43 -25.87
C THR A 284 9.75 4.08 -25.44
N LEU A 285 9.55 3.53 -24.24
CA LEU A 285 8.21 3.27 -23.71
C LEU A 285 7.51 4.57 -23.28
N ALA A 286 8.22 5.48 -22.61
CA ALA A 286 7.69 6.79 -22.22
C ALA A 286 7.38 7.70 -23.42
N GLU A 287 8.21 7.67 -24.47
CA GLU A 287 7.96 8.41 -25.72
C GLU A 287 6.79 7.82 -26.52
N ALA A 288 6.64 6.48 -26.53
CA ALA A 288 5.50 5.81 -27.15
C ALA A 288 4.18 6.08 -26.42
N GLU A 289 4.18 6.24 -25.09
CA GLU A 289 2.99 6.62 -24.32
C GLU A 289 2.56 8.08 -24.56
N ALA A 290 3.50 8.97 -24.90
CA ALA A 290 3.20 10.37 -25.21
C ALA A 290 2.57 10.56 -26.61
N GLU A 291 2.84 9.69 -27.58
CA GLU A 291 2.27 9.78 -28.94
C GLU A 291 0.87 9.16 -29.08
N VAL A 292 0.37 8.39 -28.10
CA VAL A 292 -0.97 7.74 -28.15
C VAL A 292 -2.07 8.61 -27.51
N VAL A 293 -1.90 9.93 -27.51
CA VAL A 293 -3.01 10.88 -27.28
C VAL A 293 -3.86 10.93 -28.56
N VAL A 294 -4.77 9.96 -28.69
CA VAL A 294 -5.77 9.92 -29.76
C VAL A 294 -6.63 11.19 -29.72
N GLN A 295 -6.51 11.98 -30.77
CA GLN A 295 -7.36 13.14 -31.05
C GLN A 295 -8.84 12.72 -31.09
N TYR A 296 -9.63 13.17 -30.12
CA TYR A 296 -11.08 13.13 -30.24
C TYR A 296 -11.54 14.29 -31.13
N ILE A 297 -11.93 13.95 -32.35
CA ILE A 297 -12.68 14.83 -33.24
C ILE A 297 -14.09 14.99 -32.64
N SER A 298 -14.46 16.23 -32.31
CA SER A 298 -15.80 16.57 -31.85
C SER A 298 -16.83 16.33 -32.96
N ALA A 299 -17.78 15.41 -32.73
CA ALA A 299 -18.97 15.30 -33.57
C ALA A 299 -20.07 16.23 -33.02
N SER A 300 -20.38 17.27 -33.79
CA SER A 300 -21.61 18.06 -33.67
C SER A 300 -22.82 17.16 -33.90
N SER A 301 -23.87 17.32 -33.10
CA SER A 301 -25.23 17.04 -33.57
C SER A 301 -26.14 18.21 -33.26
N ALA A 302 -26.61 18.82 -34.34
CA ALA A 302 -27.78 19.68 -34.37
C ALA A 302 -29.01 18.79 -34.59
N ALA A 303 -30.04 19.01 -33.78
CA ALA A 303 -31.45 19.05 -34.17
C ALA A 303 -32.22 19.82 -33.09
#